data_AF-A0A1W9M364-F1
#
_entry.id   AF-A0A1W9M364-F1
#
_cell.length_a   1.000
_cell.length_b   1.000
_cell.length_c   1.000
_cell.angle_alpha   90.00
_cell.angle_beta   90.00
_cell.angle_gamma   90.00
#
_symmetry.space_group_name_H-M   'P 1'
#
loop_
_entity.id
_entity.type
_entity.pdbx_description
1 polymer ?
#
loop_
_entity_poly.entity_id
_entity_poly.type
_entity_poly.pdbx_seq_one_letter_code
_entity_poly.pdbx_strand_id
1 'polypeptide(L)' 'MIHHRNTAVSIEELVNALEPLIRRIVREELARAVKKEPGIFYLEPDTPLYEDMAEIRERKMRKETVLFSHKEVWGE' A
#
# COMPACT_ATOMS: atom_id res chain seq x y z
N MET A 1 35.87 24.72 7.31
CA MET A 1 35.72 23.87 6.10
C MET A 1 34.79 22.72 6.45
N ILE A 2 33.49 22.85 6.16
CA ILE A 2 32.52 21.77 6.38
C ILE A 2 32.69 20.80 5.20
N HIS A 3 33.22 19.61 5.48
CA HIS A 3 33.33 18.55 4.48
C HIS A 3 31.91 18.00 4.23
N HIS A 4 31.31 18.37 3.11
CA HIS A 4 30.16 17.63 2.58
C HIS A 4 30.67 16.28 2.11
N ARG A 5 30.57 15.26 2.98
CA ARG A 5 30.70 13.87 2.56
C ARG A 5 29.50 13.58 1.65
N ASN A 6 29.73 13.60 0.34
CA ASN A 6 28.85 12.92 -0.61
C ASN A 6 29.05 11.41 -0.38
N THR A 7 28.38 10.87 0.64
CA THR A 7 28.14 9.44 0.73
C THR A 7 27.25 9.09 -0.44
N ALA A 8 27.78 8.35 -1.41
CA ALA A 8 27.00 7.80 -2.50
C ALA A 8 25.96 6.85 -1.88
N VAL A 9 24.75 7.37 -1.65
CA VAL A 9 23.60 6.58 -1.22
C VAL A 9 23.33 5.59 -2.35
N SER A 10 23.30 4.30 -2.03
CA SER A 10 22.97 3.30 -3.05
C SER A 10 21.53 3.51 -3.51
N ILE A 11 21.21 3.11 -4.75
CA ILE A 11 19.83 3.21 -5.25
C ILE A 11 18.88 2.41 -4.33
N GLU A 12 19.35 1.29 -3.79
CA GLU A 12 18.59 0.45 -2.86
C GLU A 12 18.30 1.15 -1.53
N GLU A 13 19.29 1.81 -0.92
CA GLU A 13 19.09 2.62 0.29
C GLU A 13 18.12 3.77 0.05
N LEU A 14 18.20 4.41 -1.12
CA LEU A 14 17.28 5.47 -1.52
C LEU A 14 15.85 4.93 -1.67
N VAL A 15 15.67 3.80 -2.35
CA VAL A 15 14.35 3.17 -2.52
C VAL A 15 13.76 2.79 -1.17
N ASN A 16 14.54 2.13 -0.31
CA ASN A 16 14.09 1.73 1.03
C ASN A 16 13.72 2.95 1.90
N ALA A 17 14.49 4.04 1.81
CA ALA A 17 14.17 5.27 2.53
C ALA A 17 12.91 5.97 2.00
N LEU A 18 12.65 5.89 0.69
CA LEU A 18 11.51 6.53 0.05
C LEU A 18 10.24 5.69 0.08
N GLU A 19 10.33 4.36 0.18
CA GLU A 19 9.18 3.46 0.12
C GLU A 19 8.08 3.84 1.13
N PRO A 20 8.36 4.13 2.42
CA PRO A 20 7.31 4.54 3.35
C PRO A 20 6.61 5.83 2.93
N LEU A 21 7.37 6.79 2.36
CA LEU A 21 6.84 8.07 1.90
C LEU A 21 5.99 7.89 0.65
N ILE A 22 6.47 7.12 -0.34
CA ILE A 22 5.73 6.79 -1.56
C ILE A 22 4.44 6.06 -1.19
N ARG A 23 4.51 5.04 -0.33
CA ARG A 23 3.34 4.27 0.15
C ARG A 23 2.32 5.18 0.83
N ARG A 24 2.77 6.16 1.64
CA ARG A 24 1.88 7.14 2.28
C ARG A 24 1.20 8.03 1.24
N ILE A 25 1.96 8.64 0.34
CA ILE A 25 1.42 9.56 -0.69
C ILE A 25 0.42 8.82 -1.57
N VAL A 26 0.79 7.65 -2.09
CA VAL A 26 -0.10 6.84 -2.94
C VAL A 26 -1.38 6.50 -2.19
N ARG A 27 -1.31 6.08 -0.93
CA ARG A 27 -2.51 5.79 -0.12
C ARG A 27 -3.41 7.01 0.04
N GLU A 28 -2.84 8.18 0.31
CA GLU A 28 -3.61 9.41 0.48
C GLU A 28 -4.29 9.86 -0.82
N GLU A 29 -3.57 9.82 -1.94
CA GLU A 29 -4.14 10.18 -3.24
C GLU A 29 -5.24 9.21 -3.67
N LEU A 30 -5.03 7.91 -3.47
CA LEU A 30 -6.07 6.91 -3.74
C LEU A 30 -7.31 7.15 -2.87
N ALA A 31 -7.14 7.47 -1.59
CA ALA A 31 -8.26 7.78 -0.70
C ALA A 31 -9.01 9.06 -1.15
N ARG A 32 -8.28 10.08 -1.61
CA ARG A 32 -8.87 11.30 -2.19
C ARG A 32 -9.67 10.98 -3.46
N ALA A 33 -9.11 10.18 -4.36
CA ALA A 33 -9.76 9.78 -5.60
C ALA A 33 -11.08 9.02 -5.34
N VAL A 34 -11.04 7.99 -4.47
CA VAL A 34 -12.23 7.20 -4.08
C VAL A 34 -13.31 8.07 -3.44
N LYS A 35 -12.92 9.06 -2.63
CA LYS A 35 -13.87 9.97 -1.98
C LYS A 35 -14.54 10.91 -2.98
N LYS A 36 -13.78 11.38 -3.98
CA LYS A 36 -14.28 12.30 -5.01
C LYS A 36 -15.22 11.59 -5.99
N GLU A 37 -14.89 10.36 -6.35
CA GLU A 37 -15.67 9.54 -7.28
C GLU A 37 -15.87 8.13 -6.68
N PRO A 38 -16.96 7.93 -5.92
CA PRO A 38 -17.31 6.62 -5.41
C PRO A 38 -17.50 5.64 -6.56
N GLY A 39 -16.70 4.57 -6.60
CA GLY A 39 -16.75 3.56 -7.66
C GLY A 39 -15.66 3.67 -8.73
N ILE A 40 -14.76 4.66 -8.65
CA ILE A 40 -13.62 4.79 -9.59
C ILE A 40 -12.69 3.57 -9.61
N PHE A 41 -12.64 2.82 -8.51
CA PHE A 41 -11.97 1.52 -8.45
C PHE A 41 -13.00 0.41 -8.62
N TYR A 42 -13.09 -0.09 -9.84
CA TYR A 42 -13.76 -1.33 -10.19
C TYR A 42 -12.69 -2.35 -10.60
N LEU A 43 -12.73 -3.53 -9.97
CA LEU A 43 -11.92 -4.66 -10.39
C LEU A 43 -12.80 -5.52 -11.28
N GLU A 44 -12.38 -5.74 -12.53
CA GLU A 44 -13.04 -6.69 -13.42
C GLU A 44 -12.72 -8.12 -12.97
N PRO A 45 -13.61 -9.10 -13.23
CA PRO A 45 -13.42 -10.51 -12.82
C PRO A 45 -12.13 -11.16 -13.31
N ASP A 46 -11.55 -10.66 -14.39
CA ASP A 46 -10.30 -11.15 -14.98
C ASP A 46 -9.04 -10.52 -14.36
N THR A 47 -9.20 -9.56 -13.43
CA THR A 47 -8.07 -8.93 -12.75
C THR A 47 -7.52 -9.82 -11.63
N PRO A 48 -6.19 -9.87 -11.42
CA PRO A 48 -5.57 -10.77 -10.44
C PRO A 48 -6.05 -10.62 -8.99
N LEU A 49 -6.61 -9.46 -8.63
CA LEU A 49 -7.05 -9.16 -7.26
C LEU A 49 -8.56 -9.31 -7.07
N TYR A 50 -9.32 -9.67 -8.11
CA TYR A 50 -10.78 -9.67 -8.04
C TYR A 50 -11.32 -10.63 -6.97
N GLU A 51 -10.87 -11.89 -7.02
CA GLU A 51 -11.34 -12.94 -6.11
C GLU A 51 -10.98 -12.62 -4.66
N ASP A 52 -9.73 -12.21 -4.40
CA ASP A 52 -9.26 -11.80 -3.08
C ASP A 52 -10.12 -10.66 -2.50
N MET A 53 -10.41 -9.64 -3.32
CA MET A 53 -11.19 -8.48 -2.88
C MET A 53 -12.68 -8.81 -2.68
N ALA A 54 -13.23 -9.72 -3.49
CA ALA A 54 -14.58 -10.22 -3.30
C ALA A 54 -14.71 -11.00 -1.98
N GLU A 55 -13.75 -11.87 -1.68
CA GLU A 55 -13.70 -12.63 -0.44
C GLU A 55 -13.54 -11.70 0.79
N ILE A 56 -12.62 -10.73 0.73
CA ILE A 56 -12.43 -9.74 1.80
C ILE A 56 -13.73 -8.98 2.08
N ARG A 57 -14.48 -8.61 1.03
CA ARG A 57 -15.77 -7.92 1.16
C ARG A 57 -16.81 -8.81 1.82
N GLU A 58 -16.91 -10.09 1.44
CA GLU A 58 -17.84 -11.05 2.04
C GLU A 58 -17.54 -11.25 3.53
N ARG A 59 -16.27 -11.48 3.88
CA ARG A 59 -15.82 -11.61 5.28
C ARG A 59 -16.13 -10.36 6.09
N LYS A 60 -15.99 -9.16 5.49
CA LYS A 60 -16.32 -7.88 6.15
C LYS A 60 -17.81 -7.77 6.48
N MET A 61 -18.69 -8.22 5.57
CA MET A 61 -20.13 -8.25 5.82
C MET A 61 -20.50 -9.18 6.97
N ARG A 62 -19.78 -10.31 7.11
CA ARG A 62 -19.95 -11.26 8.22
C ARG A 62 -19.27 -10.84 9.52
N LYS A 63 -18.51 -9.73 9.52
CA LYS A 63 -17.65 -9.28 10.63
C LYS A 63 -16.55 -10.31 11.00
N GLU A 64 -16.13 -11.10 10.03
CA GLU A 64 -15.11 -12.16 10.17
C GLU A 64 -13.73 -11.70 9.66
N THR A 65 -13.57 -10.43 9.29
CA THR A 65 -12.29 -9.91 8.81
C THR A 65 -11.29 -9.84 9.97
N VAL A 66 -10.29 -10.70 9.94
CA VAL A 66 -9.08 -10.58 10.76
C VAL A 66 -8.02 -9.90 9.91
N LEU A 67 -7.57 -8.72 10.34
CA LEU A 67 -6.47 -8.00 9.70
C LEU A 67 -5.20 -8.25 10.50
N PHE A 68 -4.17 -8.74 9.81
CA PHE A 68 -2.84 -8.89 10.36
C PHE A 68 -1.95 -7.77 9.83
N SER A 69 -1.11 -7.22 10.70
CA SER A 69 -0.03 -6.34 10.30
C SER A 69 1.02 -7.11 9.51
N HIS A 70 1.84 -6.37 8.75
CA HIS A 70 2.96 -6.94 8.01
C HIS A 70 3.88 -7.77 8.92
N LYS A 71 4.20 -7.24 10.11
CA LYS A 71 5.00 -7.93 11.12
C LYS A 71 4.36 -9.23 11.62
N GLU A 72 3.04 -9.26 11.81
CA GLU A 72 2.33 -10.47 12.25
C GLU A 72 2.36 -11.60 11.22
N VAL A 73 2.42 -11.27 9.93
CA VAL A 73 2.46 -12.27 8.85
C VAL A 73 3.89 -12.70 8.51
N TRP A 74 4.84 -11.74 8.50
CA TRP A 74 6.18 -11.96 7.93
C TRP A 74 7.31 -11.93 8.95
N GLY A 75 7.07 -11.49 10.19
CA GLY A 75 8.04 -11.58 11.29
C GLY A 75 9.18 -10.55 11.26
N GLU A 76 9.16 -9.61 10.32
CA GLU A 76 10.16 -8.52 10.18
C GLU A 76 9.92 -7.35 11.16
#